data_AF-A0A1F6H3P9-F1
#
_entry.id   AF-A0A1F6H3P9-F1
#
_cell.length_a   1.000
_cell.length_b   1.000
_cell.length_c   1.000
_cell.angle_alpha   90.00
_cell.angle_beta   90.00
_cell.angle_gamma   90.00
#
_symmetry.space_group_name_H-M   'P 1'
#
loop_
_entity.id
_entity.type
_entity.pdbx_description
1 polymer ?
#
loop_
_entity_poly.entity_id
_entity_poly.type
_entity_poly.pdbx_seq_one_letter_code
_entity_poly.pdbx_strand_id
1 'polypeptide(L)'
;MMQFLVQFGDVLALFLVFFGLVFFLFRRFFMWYLATQTLIDGQERMEAHLELFGERLERFEARFDDWVLQNATLDLSSAQRLKKVAEETLNPPLAPADPFESDFRPVNPKVKKEVLRRSSLNLCLYCGESAPKGQRFCTQDHEAKFRQGNQVLPINLPFEPTDEA
;
A
#
# COMPACT_ATOMS: atom_id res chain seq x y z
N MET A 1 40.30 57.15 -55.52
CA MET A 1 40.36 55.78 -54.94
C MET A 1 40.01 55.76 -53.44
N MET A 2 40.58 56.64 -52.60
CA MET A 2 40.27 56.69 -51.16
C MET A 2 38.80 56.97 -50.80
N GLN A 3 38.12 57.87 -51.52
CA GLN A 3 36.73 58.25 -51.21
C GLN A 3 35.72 57.10 -51.43
N PHE A 4 36.00 56.20 -52.38
CA PHE A 4 35.18 55.01 -52.65
C PHE A 4 35.30 53.96 -51.54
N LEU A 5 36.50 53.77 -51.00
CA LEU A 5 36.73 52.83 -49.89
C LEU A 5 35.99 53.26 -48.62
N VAL A 6 35.94 54.57 -48.33
CA VAL A 6 35.20 55.10 -47.18
C VAL A 6 33.70 54.87 -47.36
N GLN A 7 33.14 55.22 -48.52
CA GLN A 7 31.71 54.99 -48.81
C GLN A 7 31.33 53.50 -48.79
N PHE A 8 32.20 52.63 -49.31
CA PHE A 8 31.97 51.18 -49.25
C PHE A 8 31.99 50.66 -47.80
N GLY A 9 32.90 51.18 -46.97
CA GLY A 9 32.98 50.85 -45.55
C GLY A 9 31.71 51.23 -44.79
N ASP A 10 31.18 52.43 -45.02
CA ASP A 10 29.94 52.90 -44.37
C ASP A 10 28.71 52.06 -44.78
N VAL A 11 28.61 51.72 -46.07
CA VAL A 11 27.52 50.86 -46.58
C VAL A 11 27.62 49.45 -46.01
N LEU A 12 28.83 48.90 -45.93
CA LEU A 12 29.07 47.59 -45.32
C LEU A 12 28.71 47.59 -43.83
N ALA A 13 29.08 48.66 -43.10
CA ALA A 13 28.76 48.81 -41.68
C ALA A 13 27.24 48.88 -41.45
N LEU A 14 26.53 49.69 -42.24
CA LEU A 14 25.06 49.78 -42.17
C LEU A 14 24.40 48.44 -42.51
N PHE A 15 24.92 47.73 -43.51
CA PHE A 15 24.42 46.40 -43.87
C PHE A 15 24.58 45.39 -42.73
N LEU A 16 25.74 45.37 -42.06
CA LEU A 16 25.99 44.48 -40.92
C LEU A 16 25.11 44.81 -39.73
N VAL A 17 24.89 46.10 -39.43
CA VAL A 17 23.99 46.52 -38.35
C VAL A 17 22.55 46.13 -38.66
N PHE A 18 22.09 46.36 -39.90
CA PHE A 18 20.76 45.95 -40.33
C PHE A 18 20.57 44.44 -40.25
N PHE A 19 21.54 43.67 -40.75
CA PHE A 19 21.49 42.22 -40.70
C PHE A 19 21.51 41.69 -39.26
N GLY A 20 22.29 42.31 -38.38
CA GLY A 20 22.31 42.01 -36.94
C GLY A 20 20.95 42.26 -36.27
N LEU A 21 20.28 43.37 -36.60
CA LEU A 21 18.93 43.69 -36.11
C LEU A 21 17.90 42.67 -36.61
N VAL A 22 17.91 42.36 -37.90
CA VAL A 22 17.00 41.36 -38.49
C VAL A 22 17.22 39.99 -37.84
N PHE A 23 18.48 39.57 -37.68
CA PHE A 23 18.82 38.32 -37.02
C PHE A 23 18.33 38.28 -35.56
N PHE A 24 18.47 39.39 -34.82
CA PHE A 24 17.98 39.49 -33.45
C PHE A 24 16.46 39.37 -33.37
N LEU A 25 15.73 40.05 -34.25
CA LEU A 25 14.26 39.94 -34.34
C LEU A 25 13.83 38.52 -34.71
N PHE A 26 14.49 37.92 -35.71
CA PHE A 26 14.19 36.56 -36.15
C PHE A 26 14.44 35.54 -35.03
N ARG A 27 15.57 35.64 -34.32
CA ARG A 27 15.87 34.80 -33.16
C ARG A 27 14.82 34.94 -32.06
N ARG A 28 14.42 36.17 -31.73
CA ARG A 28 13.41 36.43 -30.71
C ARG A 28 12.05 35.86 -31.12
N PHE A 29 11.64 36.07 -32.37
CA PHE A 29 10.41 35.52 -32.92
C PHE A 29 10.42 33.99 -32.89
N PHE A 30 11.52 33.36 -33.29
CA PHE A 30 11.64 31.91 -33.31
C PHE A 30 11.56 31.29 -31.91
N MET A 31 12.19 31.90 -30.91
CA MET A 31 12.09 31.44 -29.51
C MET A 31 10.66 31.57 -28.97
N TRP A 32 9.98 32.66 -29.30
CA TRP A 32 8.57 32.83 -28.92
C TRP A 32 7.66 31.83 -29.63
N TYR A 33 7.88 31.61 -30.92
CA TYR A 33 7.14 30.64 -31.74
C TYR A 33 7.33 29.20 -31.25
N LEU A 34 8.55 28.79 -30.92
CA LEU A 34 8.80 27.47 -30.33
C LEU A 34 8.11 27.33 -28.97
N ALA A 35 8.16 28.36 -28.12
CA ALA A 35 7.49 28.34 -26.82
C ALA A 35 5.96 28.21 -26.96
N THR A 36 5.34 28.91 -27.92
CA THR A 36 3.89 28.78 -28.16
C THR A 36 3.51 27.43 -28.76
N GLN A 37 4.32 26.87 -29.67
CA GLN A 37 4.11 25.50 -30.17
C GLN A 37 4.13 24.47 -29.04
N THR A 38 5.08 24.54 -28.10
CA THR A 38 5.12 23.62 -26.97
C THR A 38 3.91 23.72 -26.03
N LEU A 39 3.28 24.90 -25.94
CA LEU A 39 2.07 25.11 -25.16
C LEU A 39 0.83 24.52 -25.86
N ILE A 40 0.73 24.66 -27.18
CA ILE A 40 -0.35 24.10 -27.99
C ILE A 40 -0.30 22.57 -27.95
N ASP A 41 0.88 21.97 -28.19
CA ASP A 41 1.11 20.53 -28.07
C ASP A 41 0.77 20.01 -26.65
N GLY A 42 1.00 20.85 -25.64
CA GLY A 42 0.67 20.55 -24.24
C GLY A 42 -0.84 20.53 -23.99
N GLN A 43 -1.60 21.44 -24.61
CA GLN A 43 -3.05 21.46 -24.49
C GLN A 43 -3.71 20.28 -25.21
N GLU A 44 -3.28 19.94 -26.43
CA GLU A 44 -3.85 18.80 -27.16
C GLU A 44 -3.67 17.48 -26.40
N ARG A 45 -2.51 17.29 -25.74
CA ARG A 45 -2.29 16.11 -24.89
C ARG A 45 -3.17 16.12 -23.64
N MET A 46 -3.44 17.29 -23.05
CA MET A 46 -4.33 17.41 -21.89
C MET A 46 -5.78 17.06 -22.27
N GLU A 47 -6.25 17.48 -23.45
CA GLU A 47 -7.58 17.13 -23.96
C GLU A 47 -7.72 15.62 -24.19
N ALA A 48 -6.73 14.98 -24.84
CA ALA A 48 -6.71 13.53 -25.00
C ALA A 48 -6.70 12.77 -23.66
N HIS A 49 -6.01 13.31 -22.64
CA HIS A 49 -6.06 12.74 -21.30
C HIS A 49 -7.44 12.86 -20.66
N LEU A 50 -8.14 13.98 -20.82
CA LEU A 50 -9.48 14.20 -20.28
C LEU A 50 -10.50 13.22 -20.88
N GLU A 51 -10.45 12.96 -22.19
CA GLU A 51 -11.31 11.97 -22.83
C GLU A 51 -11.06 10.55 -22.29
N LEU A 52 -9.79 10.15 -22.17
CA LEU A 52 -9.41 8.86 -21.59
C LEU A 52 -9.83 8.73 -20.12
N PHE A 53 -9.82 9.82 -19.35
CA PHE A 53 -10.33 9.83 -17.97
C PHE A 53 -11.85 9.66 -17.92
N GLY A 54 -12.59 10.29 -18.83
CA GLY A 54 -14.04 10.10 -18.97
C GLY A 54 -14.42 8.64 -19.20
N GLU A 55 -13.80 7.99 -20.18
CA GLU A 55 -14.06 6.56 -20.46
C GLU A 55 -13.66 5.63 -19.30
N ARG A 56 -12.63 5.99 -18.53
CA ARG A 56 -12.21 5.22 -17.36
C ARG A 56 -13.20 5.36 -16.20
N LEU A 57 -13.77 6.55 -16.01
CA LEU A 57 -14.78 6.81 -15.00
C LEU A 57 -16.06 6.04 -15.29
N GLU A 58 -16.53 6.03 -16.53
CA GLU A 58 -17.72 5.27 -16.94
C GLU A 58 -17.52 3.75 -16.72
N ARG A 59 -16.35 3.23 -17.09
CA ARG A 59 -15.97 1.82 -16.81
C ARG A 59 -15.76 1.52 -15.32
N PHE A 60 -15.50 2.54 -14.50
CA PHE A 60 -15.37 2.39 -13.06
C PHE A 60 -16.75 2.37 -12.41
N GLU A 61 -17.64 3.28 -12.81
CA GLU A 61 -19.04 3.34 -12.37
C GLU A 61 -19.77 2.02 -12.66
N ALA A 62 -19.68 1.50 -13.89
CA ALA A 62 -20.28 0.21 -14.23
C ALA A 62 -19.75 -0.97 -13.39
N ARG A 63 -18.45 -0.95 -13.04
CA ARG A 63 -17.85 -1.96 -12.15
C ARG A 63 -18.24 -1.76 -10.70
N PHE A 64 -18.44 -0.52 -10.29
CA PHE A 64 -18.90 -0.20 -8.95
C PHE A 64 -20.34 -0.65 -8.75
N ASP A 65 -21.23 -0.42 -9.71
CA ASP A 65 -22.61 -0.89 -9.65
C ASP A 65 -22.71 -2.42 -9.60
N ASP A 66 -21.91 -3.13 -10.41
CA ASP A 66 -21.84 -4.60 -10.37
C ASP A 66 -21.30 -5.11 -9.02
N TRP A 67 -20.29 -4.44 -8.45
CA TRP A 67 -19.78 -4.74 -7.11
C TRP A 67 -20.82 -4.48 -6.01
N VAL A 68 -21.57 -3.37 -6.10
CA VAL A 68 -22.66 -3.05 -5.15
C VAL A 68 -23.76 -4.11 -5.23
N LEU A 69 -24.14 -4.54 -6.44
CA LEU A 69 -25.10 -5.63 -6.65
C LEU A 69 -24.59 -6.95 -6.06
N GLN A 70 -23.35 -7.32 -6.33
CA GLN A 70 -22.73 -8.54 -5.78
C GLN A 70 -22.66 -8.49 -4.25
N ASN A 71 -22.27 -7.36 -3.65
CA ASN A 71 -22.25 -7.21 -2.21
C ASN A 71 -23.65 -7.22 -1.58
N ALA A 72 -24.65 -6.62 -2.22
CA ALA A 72 -26.04 -6.72 -1.74
C ALA A 72 -26.52 -8.18 -1.71
N THR A 73 -26.12 -9.01 -2.69
CA THR A 73 -26.43 -10.45 -2.68
C THR A 73 -25.63 -11.22 -1.64
N LEU A 74 -24.38 -10.83 -1.36
CA LEU A 74 -23.56 -11.39 -0.29
C LEU A 74 -24.15 -11.08 1.08
N ASP A 75 -24.69 -9.88 1.29
CA ASP A 75 -25.30 -9.48 2.55
C ASP A 75 -26.61 -10.24 2.83
N LEU A 76 -27.44 -10.45 1.80
CA LEU A 76 -28.66 -11.27 1.89
C LEU A 76 -28.37 -12.75 2.15
N SER A 77 -27.38 -13.33 1.44
CA SER A 77 -27.02 -14.74 1.60
C SER A 77 -26.27 -15.02 2.91
N SER A 78 -25.44 -14.09 3.38
CA SER A 78 -24.79 -14.17 4.69
C SER A 78 -25.80 -13.95 5.83
N ALA A 79 -26.76 -13.04 5.70
CA ALA A 79 -27.86 -12.89 6.64
C ALA A 79 -28.74 -14.15 6.74
N GLN A 80 -29.02 -14.83 5.61
CA GLN A 80 -29.73 -16.11 5.63
C GLN A 80 -28.92 -17.24 6.26
N ARG A 81 -27.60 -17.30 6.02
CA ARG A 81 -26.71 -18.26 6.70
C ARG A 81 -26.63 -17.98 8.20
N LEU A 82 -26.53 -16.71 8.61
CA LEU A 82 -26.56 -16.31 10.01
C LEU A 82 -27.88 -16.65 10.68
N LYS A 83 -29.02 -16.48 9.98
CA LYS A 83 -30.32 -16.89 10.49
C LYS A 83 -30.40 -18.43 10.67
N LYS A 84 -29.89 -19.19 9.70
CA LYS A 84 -29.84 -20.66 9.79
C LYS A 84 -28.93 -21.15 10.91
N VAL A 85 -27.75 -20.54 11.07
CA VAL A 85 -26.84 -20.82 12.20
C VAL A 85 -27.49 -20.39 13.52
N ALA A 86 -28.18 -19.25 13.57
CA ALA A 86 -28.89 -18.77 14.75
C ALA A 86 -30.01 -19.74 15.18
N GLU A 87 -30.81 -20.24 14.23
CA GLU A 87 -31.82 -21.29 14.47
C GLU A 87 -31.19 -22.61 14.94
N GLU A 88 -30.03 -22.98 14.38
CA GLU A 88 -29.28 -24.18 14.77
C GLU A 88 -28.60 -24.01 16.14
N THR A 89 -28.34 -22.78 16.59
CA THR A 89 -27.81 -22.42 17.91
C THR A 89 -28.87 -22.13 18.98
N LEU A 90 -30.17 -22.40 18.76
CA LEU A 90 -31.19 -22.19 19.81
C LEU A 90 -31.15 -23.25 20.93
N ASN A 91 -30.21 -24.20 20.90
CA ASN A 91 -29.81 -25.00 22.07
C ASN A 91 -28.36 -25.53 21.90
N PRO A 92 -27.32 -24.78 22.29
CA PRO A 92 -26.00 -25.33 22.48
C PRO A 92 -25.84 -25.71 23.97
N PRO A 93 -25.33 -26.91 24.31
CA PRO A 93 -24.98 -27.20 25.69
C PRO A 93 -23.95 -26.17 26.16
N LEU A 94 -24.17 -25.59 27.34
CA LEU A 94 -23.21 -24.69 27.98
C LEU A 94 -21.91 -25.46 28.28
N ALA A 95 -21.02 -25.55 27.30
CA ALA A 95 -19.61 -25.82 27.52
C ALA A 95 -18.92 -24.46 27.64
N PRO A 96 -18.27 -24.14 28.78
CA PRO A 96 -17.53 -22.88 28.90
C PRO A 96 -16.44 -22.86 27.84
N ALA A 97 -16.44 -21.83 26.99
CA ALA A 97 -15.40 -21.61 25.99
C ALA A 97 -14.05 -21.52 26.70
N ASP A 98 -13.14 -22.44 26.38
CA ASP A 98 -11.78 -22.44 26.92
C ASP A 98 -11.06 -21.18 26.39
N PRO A 99 -10.66 -20.22 27.24
CA PRO A 99 -10.11 -18.93 26.82
C PRO A 99 -8.72 -19.01 26.18
N PHE A 100 -8.27 -20.22 25.84
CA PHE A 100 -6.96 -20.56 25.30
C PHE A 100 -7.04 -21.11 23.88
N GLU A 101 -8.23 -21.22 23.28
CA GLU A 101 -8.41 -21.90 21.99
C GLU A 101 -7.97 -21.04 20.78
N SER A 102 -7.92 -19.71 20.93
CA SER A 102 -7.45 -18.78 19.90
C SER A 102 -5.94 -18.58 19.86
N ASP A 103 -5.23 -18.87 20.96
CA ASP A 103 -3.84 -18.41 21.16
C ASP A 103 -2.79 -19.40 20.60
N PHE A 104 -3.22 -20.56 20.09
CA PHE A 104 -2.32 -21.58 19.56
C PHE A 104 -2.68 -21.93 18.12
N ARG A 105 -2.03 -21.32 17.12
CA ARG A 105 -1.98 -21.88 15.76
C ARG A 105 -0.61 -21.66 15.10
N PRO A 106 0.00 -22.69 14.46
CA PRO A 106 -0.47 -24.08 14.38
C PRO A 106 -0.31 -24.82 15.73
N VAL A 107 -1.34 -25.61 16.08
CA VAL A 107 -1.55 -26.21 17.40
C VAL A 107 -0.55 -27.35 17.63
N ASN A 108 0.61 -27.06 18.22
CA ASN A 108 1.45 -28.12 18.78
C ASN A 108 0.89 -28.53 20.16
N PRO A 109 0.36 -29.76 20.31
CA PRO A 109 -0.27 -30.19 21.57
C PRO A 109 0.72 -30.22 22.75
N LYS A 110 2.03 -30.45 22.49
CA LYS A 110 3.08 -30.37 23.51
C LYS A 110 3.26 -28.94 24.02
N VAL A 111 3.19 -27.95 23.13
CA VAL A 111 3.28 -26.52 23.47
C VAL A 111 2.05 -26.10 24.29
N LYS A 112 0.84 -26.49 23.89
CA LYS A 112 -0.39 -26.21 24.65
C LYS A 112 -0.30 -26.73 26.09
N LYS A 113 0.18 -27.98 26.27
CA LYS A 113 0.36 -28.58 27.60
C LYS A 113 1.36 -27.82 28.47
N GLU A 114 2.47 -27.38 27.90
CA GLU A 114 3.50 -26.63 28.64
C GLU A 114 3.04 -25.21 28.99
N VAL A 115 2.34 -24.51 28.11
CA VAL A 115 1.78 -23.18 28.41
C VAL A 115 0.75 -23.27 29.54
N LEU A 116 -0.11 -24.28 29.54
CA LEU A 116 -1.06 -24.53 30.64
C LEU A 116 -0.33 -24.84 31.95
N ARG A 117 0.74 -25.64 31.92
CA ARG A 117 1.57 -25.94 33.09
C ARG A 117 2.25 -24.67 33.66
N ARG A 118 2.75 -23.79 32.80
CA ARG A 118 3.38 -22.52 33.25
C ARG A 118 2.36 -21.55 33.83
N SER A 119 1.17 -21.48 33.22
CA SER A 119 0.06 -20.69 33.71
C SER A 119 -0.37 -21.09 35.12
N SER A 120 -0.48 -22.40 35.40
CA SER A 120 -0.83 -22.88 36.75
C SER A 120 0.25 -22.63 37.80
N LEU A 121 1.51 -22.48 37.38
CA LEU A 121 2.66 -22.20 38.24
C LEU A 121 3.00 -20.70 38.35
N ASN A 122 2.19 -19.81 37.79
CA ASN A 122 2.47 -18.36 37.69
C ASN A 122 3.86 -18.07 37.08
N LEU A 123 4.22 -18.82 36.05
CA LEU A 123 5.44 -18.61 35.28
C LEU A 123 5.11 -17.88 33.97
N CYS A 124 6.07 -17.10 33.49
CA CYS A 124 6.01 -16.41 32.21
C CYS A 124 5.82 -17.43 31.09
N LEU A 125 4.78 -17.23 30.28
CA LEU A 125 4.43 -18.15 29.18
C LEU A 125 5.53 -18.24 28.12
N TYR A 126 6.37 -17.21 28.00
CA TYR A 126 7.50 -17.15 27.06
C TYR A 126 8.79 -17.76 27.66
N CYS A 127 9.38 -17.14 28.68
CA CYS A 127 10.69 -17.57 29.22
C CYS A 127 10.64 -18.65 30.32
N GLY A 128 9.50 -18.83 30.99
CA GLY A 128 9.33 -19.79 32.09
C GLY A 128 9.83 -19.31 33.46
N GLU A 129 10.24 -18.05 33.60
CA GLU A 129 10.59 -17.42 34.88
C GLU A 129 9.35 -16.98 35.66
N SER A 130 9.47 -16.67 36.95
CA SER A 130 8.34 -16.18 37.75
C SER A 130 7.73 -14.91 37.16
N ALA A 131 6.44 -14.95 36.84
CA ALA A 131 5.71 -13.78 36.38
C ALA A 131 5.21 -12.96 37.59
N PRO A 132 5.10 -11.63 37.46
CA PRO A 132 4.41 -10.80 38.44
C PRO A 132 2.99 -11.33 38.70
N LYS A 133 2.53 -11.28 39.95
CA LYS A 133 1.23 -11.85 40.35
C LYS A 133 0.09 -11.26 39.48
N GLY A 134 -0.62 -12.13 38.77
CA GLY A 134 -1.72 -11.76 37.86
C GLY A 134 -1.29 -11.40 36.43
N GLN A 135 0.01 -11.44 36.11
CA GLN A 135 0.52 -11.25 34.76
C GLN A 135 0.97 -12.57 34.13
N ARG A 136 0.78 -12.70 32.81
CA ARG A 136 1.17 -13.89 32.04
C ARG A 136 2.60 -13.83 31.51
N PHE A 137 3.21 -12.64 31.49
CA PHE A 137 4.55 -12.38 30.97
C PHE A 137 5.35 -11.59 32.00
N CYS A 138 6.67 -11.78 32.05
CA CYS A 138 7.53 -10.99 32.92
C CYS A 138 7.86 -9.60 32.34
N THR A 139 7.78 -9.44 31.01
CA THR A 139 8.00 -8.17 30.31
C THR A 139 7.04 -8.01 29.13
N GLN A 140 6.77 -6.76 28.74
CA GLN A 140 5.97 -6.46 27.53
C GLN A 140 6.67 -6.96 26.25
N ASP A 141 8.00 -6.99 26.22
CA ASP A 141 8.77 -7.55 25.10
C ASP A 141 8.49 -9.03 24.88
N HIS A 142 8.33 -9.80 25.97
CA HIS A 142 7.95 -11.21 25.90
C HIS A 142 6.52 -11.40 25.40
N GLU A 143 5.62 -10.51 25.76
CA GLU A 143 4.25 -10.51 25.23
C GLU A 143 4.22 -10.18 23.73
N ALA A 144 4.97 -9.18 23.30
CA ALA A 144 5.06 -8.80 21.88
C ALA A 144 5.64 -9.94 21.04
N LYS A 145 6.73 -10.57 21.51
CA LYS A 145 7.35 -11.72 20.84
C LYS A 145 6.42 -12.94 20.78
N PHE A 146 5.63 -13.18 21.84
CA PHE A 146 4.64 -14.26 21.85
C PHE A 146 3.52 -14.03 20.82
N ARG A 147 3.06 -12.77 20.66
CA ARG A 147 1.97 -12.41 19.74
C ARG A 147 2.40 -12.26 18.27
N GLN A 148 3.68 -11.94 18.00
CA GLN A 148 4.20 -11.69 16.65
C GLN A 148 4.38 -12.96 15.78
N GLY A 149 4.01 -14.14 16.25
CA GLY A 149 3.75 -15.28 15.35
C GLY A 149 4.96 -15.97 14.73
N ASN A 150 6.18 -15.77 15.24
CA ASN A 150 7.34 -16.57 14.84
C ASN A 150 7.74 -17.51 15.98
N GLN A 151 7.28 -18.77 15.87
CA GLN A 151 7.72 -19.93 16.65
C GLN A 151 7.60 -19.76 18.17
N VAL A 152 6.46 -20.20 18.72
CA VAL A 152 6.36 -20.57 20.14
C VAL A 152 7.07 -21.91 20.35
N LEU A 153 8.37 -21.92 20.13
CA LEU A 153 9.25 -22.82 20.86
C LEU A 153 9.78 -21.98 22.00
N PRO A 154 9.15 -22.03 23.20
CA PRO A 154 9.81 -21.51 24.39
C PRO A 154 11.25 -22.01 24.37
N ILE A 155 12.18 -21.10 24.63
CA ILE A 155 13.65 -21.26 24.51
C ILE A 155 14.19 -22.50 25.27
N ASN A 156 13.35 -23.15 26.09
CA ASN A 156 13.65 -24.34 26.89
C ASN A 156 12.76 -25.58 26.61
N LEU A 157 12.06 -25.67 25.47
CA LEU A 157 11.51 -26.98 25.04
C LEU A 157 12.59 -27.73 24.24
N PRO A 158 12.94 -28.97 24.61
CA PRO A 158 13.82 -29.79 23.78
C PRO A 158 13.13 -29.98 22.42
N PHE A 159 13.70 -29.38 21.38
CA PHE A 159 13.26 -29.59 20.02
C PHE A 159 13.83 -30.92 19.56
N GLU A 160 13.00 -31.95 19.50
CA GLU A 160 13.22 -32.99 18.50
C GLU A 160 12.53 -32.49 17.22
N PRO A 161 13.27 -32.26 16.13
CA PRO A 161 12.65 -32.01 14.84
C PRO A 161 11.78 -33.23 14.54
N THR A 162 10.48 -33.01 14.33
CA THR A 162 9.63 -34.04 13.73
C THR A 162 10.09 -34.18 12.30
N ASP A 163 10.90 -35.20 12.04
CA ASP A 163 11.22 -35.65 10.69
C ASP A 163 9.90 -35.92 9.95
N GLU A 164 9.78 -35.32 8.78
CA GLU A 164 8.76 -35.66 7.80
C GLU A 164 8.92 -37.14 7.39
N ALA A 165 7.84 -37.91 7.56
CA ALA A 165 7.47 -39.06 6.73
C ALA A 165 5.98 -39.36 6.89
#